data_AF-A0A8J5CF38-F1
#
_entry.id   AF-A0A8J5CF38-F1
#
_cell.length_a   1.000
_cell.length_b   1.000
_cell.length_c   1.000
_cell.angle_alpha   90.00
_cell.angle_beta   90.00
_cell.angle_gamma   90.00
#
_symmetry.space_group_name_H-M   'P 1'
#
loop_
_entity.id
_entity.type
_entity.pdbx_description
1 polymer ?
#
loop_
_entity_poly.entity_id
_entity_poly.type
_entity_poly.pdbx_seq_one_letter_code
_entity_poly.pdbx_strand_id
1 'polypeptide(L)'
;MSTEEEKLLKEAKKLPWEDRFLHKNWKVRNEAKIDLAAVCDFITDPKDPCLRVRKRVADSNALVQEKALDALISFLCAVDADAGRYAKEVCDSIVSKCLTGRPKTVEKAQTAFLLWVELEATEVFLE
;
A
#
# COMPACT_ATOMS: atom_id res chain seq x y z
N MET A 1 9.37 6.40 -22.88
CA MET A 1 10.10 5.25 -22.29
C MET A 1 10.66 4.42 -23.44
N SER A 2 11.54 3.44 -23.21
CA SER A 2 11.93 2.55 -24.31
C SER A 2 10.79 1.57 -24.62
N THR A 3 10.65 1.18 -25.88
CA THR A 3 9.62 0.21 -26.32
C THR A 3 9.69 -1.12 -25.55
N GLU A 4 10.89 -1.52 -25.13
CA GLU A 4 11.11 -2.74 -24.33
C GLU A 4 10.58 -2.60 -22.90
N GLU A 5 10.68 -1.40 -22.31
CA GLU A 5 10.15 -1.13 -20.98
C GLU A 5 8.62 -1.14 -20.97
N GLU A 6 7.99 -0.52 -21.96
CA GLU A 6 6.53 -0.53 -22.13
C GLU A 6 6.00 -1.96 -22.31
N LYS A 7 6.70 -2.77 -23.09
CA LYS A 7 6.39 -4.19 -23.27
C LYS A 7 6.49 -4.97 -21.95
N LEU A 8 7.56 -4.74 -21.18
CA LEU A 8 7.74 -5.37 -19.87
C LEU A 8 6.61 -5.03 -18.90
N LEU A 9 6.26 -3.74 -18.78
CA LEU A 9 5.19 -3.28 -17.89
C LEU A 9 3.84 -3.89 -18.28
N LYS A 10 3.54 -3.96 -19.58
CA LYS A 10 2.31 -4.58 -20.09
C LYS A 10 2.23 -6.08 -19.78
N GLU A 11 3.32 -6.82 -19.96
CA GLU A 11 3.36 -8.25 -19.64
C GLU A 11 3.28 -8.50 -18.13
N ALA A 12 3.92 -7.66 -17.33
CA ALA A 12 3.89 -7.77 -15.87
C ALA A 12 2.48 -7.62 -15.27
N LYS A 13 1.55 -6.92 -15.94
CA LYS A 13 0.14 -6.83 -15.48
C LYS A 13 -0.59 -8.17 -15.49
N LYS A 14 -0.11 -9.15 -16.27
CA LYS A 14 -0.69 -10.51 -16.33
C LYS A 14 -0.21 -11.39 -15.19
N LEU A 15 0.84 -10.99 -14.48
CA LEU A 15 1.37 -11.75 -13.36
C LEU A 15 0.47 -11.63 -12.13
N PRO A 16 0.42 -12.66 -11.27
CA PRO A 16 -0.16 -12.55 -9.95
C PRO A 16 0.43 -11.38 -9.15
N TRP A 17 -0.36 -10.83 -8.23
CA TRP A 17 0.04 -9.70 -7.40
C TRP A 17 1.40 -9.91 -6.71
N GLU A 18 1.63 -11.08 -6.10
CA GLU A 18 2.87 -11.37 -5.37
C GLU A 18 4.11 -11.24 -6.26
N ASP A 19 4.04 -11.78 -7.47
CA ASP A 19 5.12 -11.71 -8.45
C ASP A 19 5.39 -10.27 -8.89
N ARG A 20 4.33 -9.47 -9.06
CA ARG A 20 4.45 -8.04 -9.40
C ARG A 20 5.11 -7.26 -8.27
N PHE A 21 4.74 -7.51 -7.02
CA PHE A 21 5.28 -6.82 -5.85
C PHE A 21 6.71 -7.22 -5.50
N LEU A 22 7.17 -8.40 -5.92
CA LEU A 22 8.53 -8.88 -5.69
C LEU A 22 9.40 -8.80 -6.95
N HIS A 23 8.88 -8.21 -8.02
CA HIS A 23 9.58 -8.16 -9.30
C HIS A 23 10.92 -7.42 -9.19
N LYS A 24 11.95 -7.96 -9.84
CA LYS A 24 13.31 -7.39 -9.85
C LYS A 24 13.36 -5.95 -10.38
N ASN A 25 12.50 -5.61 -11.35
CA ASN A 25 12.38 -4.26 -11.87
C ASN A 25 11.48 -3.42 -10.95
N TRP A 26 12.04 -2.36 -10.36
CA TRP A 26 11.32 -1.46 -9.46
C TRP A 26 10.14 -0.75 -10.13
N LYS A 27 10.16 -0.53 -11.45
CA LYS A 27 9.04 0.10 -12.17
C LYS A 27 7.81 -0.80 -12.20
N VAL A 28 8.01 -2.12 -12.33
CA VAL A 28 6.92 -3.11 -12.21
C VAL A 28 6.33 -3.07 -10.81
N ARG A 29 7.19 -3.03 -9.78
CA ARG A 29 6.72 -2.90 -8.39
C ARG A 29 5.97 -1.59 -8.17
N ASN A 30 6.47 -0.48 -8.72
CA ASN A 30 5.83 0.83 -8.66
C ASN A 30 4.43 0.81 -9.30
N GLU A 31 4.31 0.27 -10.51
CA GLU A 31 3.03 0.16 -11.20
C GLU A 31 2.06 -0.77 -10.45
N ALA A 32 2.56 -1.85 -9.85
CA ALA A 32 1.75 -2.67 -8.96
C ALA A 32 1.22 -1.90 -7.75
N LYS A 33 1.98 -0.96 -7.17
CA LYS A 33 1.48 -0.10 -6.07
C LYS A 33 0.42 0.89 -6.54
N ILE A 34 0.60 1.45 -7.73
CA ILE A 34 -0.39 2.35 -8.35
C ILE A 34 -1.70 1.58 -8.62
N ASP A 35 -1.60 0.41 -9.24
CA ASP A 35 -2.78 -0.41 -9.53
C ASP A 35 -3.46 -0.87 -8.24
N LEU A 36 -2.70 -1.18 -7.18
CA LEU A 36 -3.27 -1.56 -5.88
C LEU A 36 -4.07 -0.41 -5.27
N ALA A 37 -3.53 0.83 -5.28
CA ALA A 37 -4.25 2.00 -4.80
C ALA A 37 -5.58 2.19 -5.55
N ALA A 38 -5.55 2.07 -6.88
CA ALA A 38 -6.75 2.18 -7.70
C ALA A 38 -7.79 1.09 -7.41
N VAL A 39 -7.36 -0.14 -7.11
CA VAL A 39 -8.27 -1.21 -6.71
C VAL A 39 -8.91 -0.92 -5.35
N CYS A 40 -8.14 -0.36 -4.40
CA CYS A 40 -8.64 0.02 -3.08
C CYS A 40 -9.84 0.97 -3.14
N ASP A 41 -9.84 1.92 -4.08
CA ASP A 41 -10.93 2.88 -4.26
C ASP A 41 -12.27 2.22 -4.66
N PHE A 42 -12.26 0.97 -5.12
CA PHE A 42 -13.45 0.21 -5.53
C PHE A 42 -13.77 -0.97 -4.62
N ILE A 43 -13.12 -1.06 -3.47
CA ILE A 43 -13.36 -2.16 -2.54
C ILE A 43 -14.74 -2.02 -1.93
N THR A 44 -15.53 -3.07 -2.11
CA THR A 44 -16.89 -3.20 -1.58
C THR A 44 -17.02 -4.39 -0.63
N ASP A 45 -16.04 -5.31 -0.65
CA ASP A 45 -15.94 -6.43 0.26
C ASP A 45 -14.67 -6.30 1.14
N PRO A 46 -14.80 -6.14 2.47
CA PRO A 46 -13.66 -6.05 3.38
C PRO A 46 -12.79 -7.33 3.41
N LYS A 47 -13.24 -8.43 2.79
CA LYS A 47 -12.50 -9.69 2.64
C LYS A 47 -11.78 -9.84 1.30
N ASP A 48 -11.78 -8.80 0.45
CA ASP A 48 -11.17 -8.89 -0.88
C ASP A 48 -9.70 -9.36 -0.82
N PRO A 49 -9.32 -10.41 -1.58
CA PRO A 49 -7.96 -10.94 -1.59
C PRO A 49 -6.87 -9.93 -1.98
N CYS A 50 -7.17 -8.88 -2.75
CA CYS A 50 -6.22 -7.82 -3.08
C CYS A 50 -5.68 -7.12 -1.83
N LEU A 51 -6.48 -7.15 -0.76
CA LEU A 51 -6.12 -6.60 0.52
C LEU A 51 -5.06 -7.44 1.24
N ARG A 52 -4.76 -8.66 0.82
CA ARG A 52 -3.77 -9.49 1.52
C ARG A 52 -2.32 -9.04 1.28
N VAL A 53 -2.11 -7.99 0.50
CA VAL A 53 -0.78 -7.45 0.17
C VAL A 53 -0.35 -6.23 1.01
N ARG A 54 -1.04 -6.02 2.14
CA ARG A 54 -0.80 -4.99 3.17
C ARG A 54 0.65 -4.93 3.72
N LYS A 55 1.47 -5.98 3.54
CA LYS A 55 2.83 -6.13 4.12
C LYS A 55 3.97 -5.37 3.43
N ARG A 56 3.69 -4.38 2.57
CA ARG A 56 4.65 -3.99 1.52
C ARG A 56 4.83 -2.48 1.36
N VAL A 57 4.95 -1.75 2.47
CA VAL A 57 5.33 -0.31 2.49
C VAL A 57 6.84 -0.08 2.53
N ALA A 58 7.62 -1.09 2.92
CA ALA A 58 9.07 -1.02 3.08
C ALA A 58 9.89 -1.35 1.81
N ASP A 59 9.55 -0.79 0.64
CA ASP A 59 10.38 -0.98 -0.56
C ASP A 59 11.71 -0.23 -0.43
N SER A 60 12.79 -0.78 -1.00
CA SER A 60 14.11 -0.14 -1.00
C SER A 60 14.22 1.04 -1.97
N ASN A 61 13.32 1.12 -2.96
CA ASN A 61 13.22 2.24 -3.87
C ASN A 61 12.23 3.29 -3.32
N ALA A 62 12.71 4.52 -3.14
CA ALA A 62 11.92 5.61 -2.56
C ALA A 62 10.61 5.92 -3.31
N LEU A 63 10.58 5.81 -4.64
CA LEU A 63 9.35 6.04 -5.42
C LEU A 63 8.33 4.94 -5.19
N VAL A 64 8.78 3.69 -5.16
CA VAL A 64 7.91 2.54 -4.88
C VAL A 64 7.39 2.59 -3.45
N GLN A 65 8.23 2.96 -2.49
CA GLN A 65 7.85 3.17 -1.09
C GLN A 65 6.76 4.25 -0.97
N GLU A 66 6.93 5.40 -1.62
CA GLU A 66 5.92 6.47 -1.62
C GLU A 66 4.59 5.97 -2.20
N LYS A 67 4.62 5.23 -3.32
CA LYS A 67 3.42 4.63 -3.91
C LYS A 67 2.79 3.52 -3.08
N ALA A 68 3.59 2.80 -2.30
CA ALA A 68 3.06 1.83 -1.35
C ALA A 68 2.31 2.51 -0.19
N LEU A 69 2.76 3.68 0.26
CA LEU A 69 2.04 4.49 1.25
C LEU A 69 0.75 5.08 0.66
N ASP A 70 0.77 5.53 -0.61
CA ASP A 70 -0.46 5.94 -1.31
C ASP A 70 -1.50 4.82 -1.31
N ALA A 71 -1.09 3.59 -1.69
CA ALA A 71 -1.97 2.43 -1.70
C ALA A 71 -2.49 2.05 -0.31
N LEU A 72 -1.66 2.19 0.73
CA LEU A 72 -2.08 1.97 2.11
C LEU A 72 -3.12 3.00 2.56
N ILE A 73 -2.94 4.27 2.20
CA ILE A 73 -3.89 5.34 2.55
C ILE A 73 -5.23 5.08 1.86
N SER A 74 -5.24 4.83 0.55
CA SER A 74 -6.48 4.46 -0.17
C SER A 74 -7.15 3.24 0.46
N PHE A 75 -6.35 2.25 0.86
CA PHE A 75 -6.86 1.08 1.57
C PHE A 75 -7.56 1.46 2.88
N LEU A 76 -6.90 2.23 3.74
CA LEU A 76 -7.45 2.60 5.05
C LEU A 76 -8.71 3.48 4.94
N CYS A 77 -8.82 4.29 3.89
CA CYS A 77 -10.04 5.06 3.61
C CYS A 77 -11.22 4.20 3.11
N ALA A 78 -10.95 2.99 2.59
CA ALA A 78 -11.96 2.13 1.97
C ALA A 78 -12.45 1.00 2.89
N VAL A 79 -11.84 0.82 4.06
CA VAL A 79 -12.15 -0.27 4.98
C VAL A 79 -12.69 0.22 6.32
N ASP A 80 -13.50 -0.62 6.96
CA ASP A 80 -14.00 -0.40 8.31
C ASP A 80 -13.04 -0.99 9.38
N ALA A 81 -13.45 -0.93 10.66
CA ALA A 81 -12.65 -1.26 11.84
C ALA A 81 -11.92 -2.62 11.84
N ASP A 82 -12.39 -3.65 11.09
CA ASP A 82 -11.70 -4.97 10.97
C ASP A 82 -10.29 -4.88 10.34
N ALA A 83 -9.88 -3.70 9.87
CA ALA A 83 -8.51 -3.42 9.51
C ALA A 83 -7.54 -3.54 10.72
N GLY A 84 -7.97 -3.24 11.96
CA GLY A 84 -7.11 -3.08 13.14
C GLY A 84 -6.12 -4.22 13.39
N ARG A 85 -6.53 -5.45 13.06
CA ARG A 85 -5.69 -6.66 13.16
C ARG A 85 -4.36 -6.61 12.38
N TYR A 86 -4.23 -5.71 11.41
CA TYR A 86 -2.99 -5.53 10.64
C TYR A 86 -2.15 -4.32 11.08
N ALA A 87 -2.69 -3.46 11.95
CA ALA A 87 -2.07 -2.21 12.34
C ALA A 87 -0.65 -2.42 12.86
N LYS A 88 -0.46 -3.37 13.79
CA LYS A 88 0.86 -3.64 14.40
C LYS A 88 1.94 -3.91 13.36
N GLU A 89 1.74 -4.90 12.48
CA GLU A 89 2.75 -5.30 11.49
C GLU A 89 3.07 -4.17 10.50
N VAL A 90 2.05 -3.44 10.05
CA VAL A 90 2.21 -2.33 9.10
C VAL A 90 2.91 -1.15 9.76
N CYS A 91 2.52 -0.79 10.99
CA CYS A 91 3.12 0.30 11.75
C CYS A 91 4.59 0.04 12.05
N ASP A 92 4.96 -1.19 12.47
CA ASP A 92 6.36 -1.58 12.66
C ASP A 92 7.18 -1.38 11.37
N SER A 93 6.59 -1.72 10.21
CA SER A 93 7.20 -1.50 8.89
C SER A 93 7.41 -0.01 8.58
N ILE A 94 6.40 0.82 8.83
CA ILE A 94 6.46 2.28 8.61
C ILE A 94 7.53 2.91 9.50
N VAL A 95 7.54 2.58 10.80
CA VAL A 95 8.53 3.11 11.75
C VAL A 95 9.95 2.76 11.30
N SER A 96 10.16 1.53 10.86
CA SER A 96 11.51 1.05 10.49
C SER A 96 12.05 1.64 9.18
N LYS A 97 11.19 2.07 8.23
CA LYS A 97 11.62 2.38 6.86
C LYS A 97 11.09 3.69 6.27
N CYS A 98 10.00 4.26 6.79
CA CYS A 98 9.33 5.41 6.19
C CYS A 98 9.57 6.70 6.98
N LEU A 99 9.69 6.63 8.32
CA LEU A 99 9.81 7.81 9.19
C LEU A 99 11.15 8.54 9.09
N THR A 100 12.17 7.89 8.54
CA THR A 100 13.47 8.50 8.23
C THR A 100 13.64 8.79 6.73
N GLY A 101 12.53 8.72 5.98
CA GLY A 101 12.50 8.91 4.53
C GLY A 101 12.50 10.39 4.12
N ARG A 102 12.09 10.65 2.88
CA ARG A 102 11.91 12.02 2.38
C ARG A 102 10.72 12.68 3.07
N PRO A 103 10.65 14.03 3.13
CA PRO A 103 9.53 14.74 3.79
C PRO A 103 8.15 14.23 3.37
N LYS A 104 7.90 14.07 2.06
CA LYS A 104 6.64 13.52 1.53
C LYS A 104 6.34 12.09 1.99
N THR A 105 7.37 11.25 2.13
CA THR A 105 7.23 9.88 2.65
C THR A 105 6.82 9.91 4.12
N VAL A 106 7.43 10.81 4.91
CA VAL A 106 7.10 10.98 6.33
C VAL A 106 5.68 11.51 6.50
N GLU A 107 5.29 12.52 5.72
CA GLU A 107 3.92 13.06 5.72
C GLU A 107 2.89 11.96 5.45
N LYS A 108 3.09 11.13 4.42
CA LYS A 108 2.19 10.01 4.11
C LYS A 108 2.17 8.94 5.20
N ALA A 109 3.32 8.64 5.80
CA ALA A 109 3.39 7.73 6.94
C ALA A 109 2.57 8.25 8.13
N GLN A 110 2.66 9.55 8.42
CA GLN A 110 1.85 10.20 9.46
C GLN A 110 0.35 10.15 9.11
N THR A 111 -0.03 10.42 7.86
CA THR A 111 -1.41 10.27 7.40
C THR A 111 -1.94 8.86 7.64
N ALA A 112 -1.15 7.83 7.28
CA ALA A 112 -1.55 6.45 7.52
C ALA A 112 -1.74 6.13 9.02
N PHE A 113 -0.91 6.68 9.91
CA PHE A 113 -1.11 6.51 11.36
C PHE A 113 -2.37 7.19 11.86
N LEU A 114 -2.68 8.39 11.38
CA LEU A 114 -3.89 9.10 11.78
C LEU A 114 -5.16 8.36 11.35
N LEU A 115 -5.17 7.79 10.14
CA LEU A 115 -6.28 6.95 9.67
C LEU A 115 -6.44 5.68 10.51
N TRP A 116 -5.35 5.04 10.93
CA TRP A 116 -5.43 3.94 11.88
C TRP A 116 -6.07 4.34 13.21
N VAL A 117 -5.67 5.49 13.76
CA VAL A 117 -6.27 6.02 15.01
C VAL A 117 -7.77 6.30 14.83
N GLU A 118 -8.16 6.84 13.68
CA GLU A 118 -9.57 7.10 13.36
C GLU A 118 -10.39 5.80 13.34
N LEU A 119 -9.91 4.77 12.65
CA LEU A 119 -10.58 3.47 12.55
C LEU A 119 -10.76 2.79 13.92
N GLU A 120 -9.73 2.81 14.78
CA GLU A 120 -9.78 2.24 16.12
C GLU A 120 -10.69 3.06 17.06
N ALA A 121 -10.68 4.39 16.94
CA ALA A 121 -11.57 5.24 17.72
C ALA A 121 -13.04 5.01 17.37
N THR A 122 -13.36 4.82 16.08
CA THR A 122 -14.71 4.52 15.61
C THR A 122 -15.24 3.20 16.16
N GLU A 123 -14.40 2.16 16.30
CA GLU A 123 -14.80 0.86 16.85
C GLU A 123 -15.40 1.00 18.26
N VAL A 124 -14.79 1.83 19.12
CA VAL A 124 -15.22 2.04 20.51
C VAL A 124 -16.63 2.65 20.64
N PHE A 125 -17.12 3.37 19.61
CA PHE A 125 -18.42 4.03 19.63
C PHE A 125 -19.53 3.28 18.89
N LEU A 126 -19.19 2.25 18.11
CA LEU A 126 -20.14 1.46 17.33
C LEU A 126 -20.53 0.13 17.99
N GLU A 127 -19.96 -0.19 19.15
CA GLU A 127 -20.48 -1.20 20.10
C GLU A 127 -21.65 -0.66 20.94
#